data_AF-A0A424Y4L4-F1
#
_entry.id   AF-A0A424Y4L4-F1
#
_cell.length_a   1.000
_cell.length_b   1.000
_cell.length_c   1.000
_cell.angle_alpha   90.00
_cell.angle_beta   90.00
_cell.angle_gamma   90.00
#
_symmetry.space_group_name_H-M   'P 1'
#
loop_
_entity.id
_entity.type
_entity.pdbx_description
1 polymer ?
#
loop_
_entity_poly.entity_id
_entity_poly.type
_entity_poly.pdbx_seq_one_letter_code
_entity_poly.pdbx_strand_id
1 'polypeptide(L)'
;MVNGDRIKTLRDKNQMTQEQLAAKMRIPLKLLQEIEADCREVTPKIFARLVEVLEVSDDDISSWKHIAVGATGDKVRALRKNKGLNLEELGTLTGLSPTYISEVERGEKVASISALRAITEVFEIPISLFIGNKRKQSVVGQKLKNARMNRGMTQKELAELTGLSTAMITHLENGKVQASLDSIEKISESLGISICYLILEQEEVEEMIGAITPEMREILFDKNVQNVIGSICTFTKDEMVRALNYIHLIKNPYIK
;
A
#
# COMPACT_ATOMS: atom_id res chain seq x y z
N MET A 1 6.59 -12.80 13.99
CA MET A 1 5.91 -13.98 13.43
C MET A 1 5.01 -14.51 14.52
N VAL A 2 3.73 -14.74 14.26
CA VAL A 2 2.84 -15.35 15.26
C VAL A 2 3.24 -16.82 15.35
N ASN A 3 3.80 -17.22 16.47
CA ASN A 3 4.18 -18.61 16.74
C ASN A 3 2.92 -19.38 17.20
N GLY A 4 2.71 -20.58 16.67
CA GLY A 4 1.62 -21.49 17.00
C GLY A 4 1.45 -21.75 18.50
N ASP A 5 2.53 -21.78 19.27
CA ASP A 5 2.52 -21.92 20.74
C ASP A 5 1.79 -20.76 21.43
N ARG A 6 1.84 -19.55 20.86
CA ARG A 6 1.14 -18.39 21.41
C ARG A 6 -0.35 -18.42 21.13
N ILE A 7 -0.75 -18.89 19.94
CA ILE A 7 -2.16 -19.11 19.60
C ILE A 7 -2.74 -20.17 20.53
N LYS A 8 -1.99 -21.26 20.74
CA LYS A 8 -2.34 -22.32 21.69
C LYS A 8 -2.54 -21.78 23.11
N THR A 9 -1.60 -20.97 23.58
CA THR A 9 -1.68 -20.34 24.92
C THR A 9 -2.91 -19.43 25.07
N LEU A 10 -3.24 -18.63 24.06
CA LEU A 10 -4.44 -17.78 24.09
C LEU A 10 -5.74 -18.58 23.97
N ARG A 11 -5.74 -19.67 23.19
CA ARG A 11 -6.86 -20.59 23.08
C ARG A 11 -7.14 -21.25 24.43
N ASP A 12 -6.10 -21.71 25.11
CA ASP A 12 -6.20 -22.34 26.43
C ASP A 12 -6.64 -21.34 27.51
N LYS A 13 -6.14 -20.09 27.47
CA LYS A 13 -6.59 -18.99 28.34
C LYS A 13 -8.08 -18.67 28.17
N ASN A 14 -8.59 -18.79 26.95
CA ASN A 14 -10.01 -18.64 26.61
C ASN A 14 -10.84 -19.93 26.77
N GLN A 15 -10.24 -21.00 27.33
CA GLN A 15 -10.90 -22.29 27.59
C GLN A 15 -11.57 -22.92 26.35
N MET A 16 -10.97 -22.73 25.17
CA MET A 16 -11.49 -23.25 23.91
C MET A 16 -10.77 -24.52 23.45
N THR A 17 -11.51 -25.48 22.90
CA THR A 17 -10.90 -26.60 22.15
C THR A 17 -10.51 -26.18 20.73
N GLN A 18 -9.66 -26.95 20.05
CA GLN A 18 -9.28 -26.68 18.67
C GLN A 18 -10.50 -26.71 17.73
N GLU A 19 -11.46 -27.60 17.97
CA GLU A 19 -12.71 -27.70 17.21
C GLU A 19 -13.57 -26.45 17.38
N GLN A 20 -13.68 -25.96 18.61
CA GLN A 20 -14.46 -24.75 18.91
C GLN A 20 -13.82 -23.50 18.30
N LEU A 21 -12.50 -23.37 18.38
CA LEU A 21 -11.78 -22.25 17.76
C LEU A 21 -11.90 -22.30 16.24
N ALA A 22 -11.70 -23.47 15.62
CA ALA A 22 -11.83 -23.64 14.17
C ALA A 22 -13.25 -23.32 13.67
N ALA A 23 -14.28 -23.74 14.41
CA ALA A 23 -15.67 -23.45 14.10
C ALA A 23 -15.99 -21.95 14.20
N LYS A 24 -15.58 -21.28 15.29
CA LYS A 24 -15.73 -19.82 15.45
C LYS A 24 -14.97 -19.05 14.37
N MET A 25 -13.76 -19.47 14.08
CA MET A 25 -12.94 -18.93 13.00
C MET A 25 -13.38 -19.41 11.61
N ARG A 26 -14.47 -20.16 11.43
CA ARG A 26 -14.91 -20.75 10.15
C ARG A 26 -13.74 -21.18 9.25
N ILE A 27 -12.81 -21.95 9.81
CA ILE A 27 -11.69 -22.57 9.08
C ILE A 27 -11.69 -24.08 9.32
N PRO A 28 -11.14 -24.89 8.40
CA PRO A 28 -10.98 -26.32 8.64
C PRO A 28 -10.12 -26.59 9.88
N LEU A 29 -10.50 -27.57 10.71
CA LEU A 29 -9.74 -27.98 11.91
C LEU A 29 -8.28 -28.29 11.58
N LYS A 30 -8.05 -28.97 10.45
CA LYS A 30 -6.71 -29.31 9.96
C LYS A 30 -5.82 -28.08 9.73
N LEU A 31 -6.41 -26.97 9.24
CA LEU A 31 -5.67 -25.72 9.04
C LEU A 31 -5.25 -25.11 10.38
N LEU A 32 -6.10 -25.16 11.40
CA LEU A 32 -5.76 -24.68 12.74
C LEU A 32 -4.66 -25.53 13.38
N GLN A 33 -4.71 -26.86 13.21
CA GLN A 33 -3.67 -27.77 13.68
C GLN A 33 -2.31 -27.50 13.02
N GLU A 34 -2.29 -27.26 11.71
CA GLU A 34 -1.07 -26.88 10.97
C GLU A 34 -0.50 -25.55 11.46
N ILE A 35 -1.36 -24.60 11.84
CA ILE A 35 -0.95 -23.30 12.39
C ILE A 35 -0.41 -23.43 13.81
N GLU A 36 -1.09 -24.15 14.72
CA GLU A 36 -0.63 -24.35 16.09
C GLU A 36 0.68 -25.17 16.17
N ALA A 37 0.96 -25.99 15.15
CA ALA A 37 2.19 -26.78 15.04
C ALA A 37 3.35 -26.04 14.34
N ASP A 38 3.20 -24.73 14.03
CA ASP A 38 4.17 -23.94 13.25
C ASP A 38 4.49 -24.50 11.84
N CYS A 39 3.67 -25.43 11.34
CA CYS A 39 3.81 -25.99 10.00
C CYS A 39 3.26 -25.06 8.91
N ARG A 40 2.51 -24.02 9.28
CA ARG A 40 1.88 -23.09 8.34
C ARG A 40 1.80 -21.68 8.88
N GLU A 41 2.23 -20.72 8.07
CA GLU A 41 2.19 -19.30 8.44
C GLU A 41 0.74 -18.78 8.51
N VAL A 42 0.50 -17.91 9.49
CA VAL A 42 -0.78 -17.22 9.68
C VAL A 42 -0.90 -16.11 8.65
N THR A 43 -1.86 -16.25 7.72
CA THR A 43 -2.15 -15.18 6.76
C THR A 43 -2.84 -13.98 7.44
N PRO A 44 -2.76 -12.75 6.89
CA PRO A 44 -3.39 -11.58 7.47
C PRO A 44 -4.90 -11.74 7.72
N LYS A 45 -5.60 -12.44 6.83
CA LYS A 45 -7.03 -12.76 6.97
C LYS A 45 -7.32 -13.70 8.15
N ILE A 46 -6.47 -14.70 8.37
CA ILE A 46 -6.61 -15.62 9.52
C ILE A 46 -6.26 -14.88 10.81
N PHE A 47 -5.24 -14.02 10.74
CA PHE A 47 -4.80 -13.19 11.85
C PHE A 47 -5.90 -12.26 12.37
N ALA A 48 -6.56 -11.51 11.48
CA ALA A 48 -7.65 -10.62 11.86
C ALA A 48 -8.79 -11.37 12.59
N ARG A 49 -9.10 -12.58 12.11
CA ARG A 49 -10.15 -13.43 12.69
C ARG A 49 -9.73 -14.04 14.03
N LEU A 50 -8.44 -14.33 14.22
CA LEU A 50 -7.91 -14.76 15.53
C LEU A 50 -8.07 -13.67 16.57
N VAL A 51 -7.72 -12.43 16.21
CA VAL A 51 -7.82 -11.27 17.11
C VAL A 51 -9.27 -11.04 17.55
N GLU A 52 -10.21 -11.13 16.60
CA GLU A 52 -11.64 -10.98 16.87
C GLU A 52 -12.20 -12.10 17.75
N VAL A 53 -11.86 -13.36 17.47
CA VAL A 53 -12.46 -14.53 18.15
C VAL A 53 -11.87 -14.78 19.54
N LEU A 54 -10.60 -14.46 19.75
CA LEU A 54 -9.88 -14.72 21.01
C LEU A 54 -9.84 -13.49 21.95
N GLU A 55 -10.55 -12.41 21.60
CA GLU A 55 -10.61 -11.15 22.36
C GLU A 55 -9.22 -10.69 22.83
N VAL A 56 -8.25 -10.76 21.92
CA VAL A 56 -6.84 -10.57 22.27
C VAL A 56 -6.62 -9.10 22.66
N SER A 57 -6.06 -8.89 23.86
CA SER A 57 -5.77 -7.55 24.35
C SER A 57 -4.69 -6.84 23.51
N ASP A 58 -4.75 -5.51 23.42
CA ASP A 58 -3.77 -4.70 22.69
C ASP A 58 -2.33 -4.92 23.19
N ASP A 59 -2.15 -5.24 24.47
CA ASP A 59 -0.85 -5.58 25.07
C ASP A 59 -0.33 -6.95 24.61
N ASP A 60 -1.21 -7.95 24.51
CA ASP A 60 -0.87 -9.28 24.00
C ASP A 60 -0.48 -9.22 22.50
N ILE A 61 -1.19 -8.39 21.72
CA ILE A 61 -0.89 -8.06 20.31
C ILE A 61 0.50 -7.40 20.19
N SER A 62 0.86 -6.51 21.11
CA SER A 62 2.19 -5.87 21.14
C SER A 62 3.31 -6.85 21.55
N SER A 63 3.01 -7.82 22.42
CA SER A 63 3.96 -8.86 22.85
C SER A 63 4.30 -9.83 21.72
N TRP A 64 3.45 -9.91 20.68
CA TRP A 64 3.67 -10.62 19.44
C TRP A 64 4.73 -9.92 18.62
N LYS A 65 6.00 -10.08 19.05
CA LYS A 65 7.22 -9.61 18.38
C LYS A 65 7.06 -9.76 16.88
N HIS A 66 6.69 -8.63 16.28
CA HIS A 66 6.24 -8.48 14.92
C HIS A 66 5.06 -9.41 14.55
N ILE A 67 3.80 -9.01 14.83
CA ILE A 67 2.88 -8.90 13.69
C ILE A 67 3.70 -8.18 12.65
N ALA A 68 3.95 -8.80 11.50
CA ALA A 68 4.85 -8.26 10.51
C ALA A 68 4.25 -6.98 9.90
N VAL A 69 4.17 -5.92 10.68
CA VAL A 69 4.35 -4.53 10.28
C VAL A 69 5.84 -4.43 9.95
N GLY A 70 6.24 -5.13 8.89
CA GLY A 70 7.54 -4.93 8.25
C GLY A 70 7.61 -3.50 7.71
N ALA A 71 8.76 -3.11 7.17
CA ALA A 71 9.05 -1.78 6.64
C ALA A 71 7.88 -1.15 5.85
N THR A 72 7.06 -0.39 6.58
CA THR A 72 5.82 0.27 6.12
C THR A 72 6.00 1.77 6.07
N GLY A 73 7.13 2.27 6.60
CA GLY A 73 7.55 3.67 6.53
C GLY A 73 7.47 4.22 5.11
N ASP A 74 7.89 3.43 4.14
CA ASP A 74 7.84 3.85 2.76
C ASP A 74 6.41 4.09 2.24
N LYS A 75 5.42 3.33 2.71
CA LYS A 75 4.01 3.55 2.36
C LYS A 75 3.47 4.82 3.02
N VAL A 76 3.81 5.04 4.29
CA VAL A 76 3.48 6.29 5.00
C VAL A 76 4.03 7.49 4.24
N ARG A 77 5.31 7.44 3.83
CA ARG A 77 5.95 8.48 3.04
C ARG A 77 5.27 8.67 1.69
N ALA A 78 4.95 7.58 0.99
CA ALA A 78 4.28 7.62 -0.31
C ALA A 78 2.95 8.36 -0.22
N LEU A 79 2.11 8.02 0.77
CA LEU A 79 0.81 8.65 1.00
C LEU A 79 0.96 10.13 1.34
N ARG A 80 1.88 10.46 2.26
CA ARG A 80 2.16 11.84 2.67
C ARG A 80 2.56 12.70 1.47
N LYS A 81 3.52 12.23 0.68
CA LYS A 81 4.01 12.95 -0.49
C LYS A 81 2.98 13.01 -1.62
N ASN A 82 2.19 11.95 -1.82
CA ASN A 82 1.14 11.94 -2.82
C ASN A 82 0.00 12.95 -2.49
N LYS A 83 -0.25 13.22 -1.20
CA LYS A 83 -1.12 14.33 -0.76
C LYS A 83 -0.41 15.69 -0.69
N GLY A 84 0.88 15.76 -1.01
CA GLY A 84 1.67 17.00 -0.97
C GLY A 84 2.00 17.51 0.43
N LEU A 85 1.88 16.68 1.47
CA LEU A 85 2.07 17.08 2.87
C LEU A 85 3.55 17.07 3.27
N ASN A 86 3.95 18.04 4.07
CA ASN A 86 5.23 18.02 4.79
C ASN A 86 5.10 17.27 6.13
N LEU A 87 6.22 17.06 6.83
CA LEU A 87 6.24 16.29 8.09
C LEU A 87 5.51 17.01 9.23
N GLU A 88 5.55 18.35 9.26
CA GLU A 88 4.84 19.15 10.26
C GLU A 88 3.33 19.08 10.04
N GLU A 89 2.89 19.26 8.80
CA GLU A 89 1.47 19.16 8.42
C GLU A 89 0.91 17.78 8.77
N LEU A 90 1.59 16.69 8.39
CA LEU A 90 1.14 15.35 8.77
C LEU A 90 1.14 15.16 10.30
N GLY A 91 2.15 15.70 10.99
CA GLY A 91 2.20 15.68 12.45
C GLY A 91 1.00 16.36 13.10
N THR A 92 0.63 17.55 12.61
CA THR A 92 -0.53 18.29 13.11
C THR A 92 -1.85 17.54 12.85
N LEU A 93 -2.01 16.92 11.68
CA LEU A 93 -3.23 16.18 11.33
C LEU A 93 -3.37 14.87 12.12
N THR A 94 -2.27 14.20 12.41
CA THR A 94 -2.26 12.89 13.10
C THR A 94 -2.06 13.00 14.62
N GLY A 95 -1.67 14.17 15.12
CA GLY A 95 -1.25 14.35 16.52
C GLY A 95 0.11 13.70 16.84
N LEU A 96 0.88 13.29 15.83
CA LEU A 96 2.20 12.67 15.99
C LEU A 96 3.32 13.70 15.83
N SER A 97 4.48 13.46 16.44
CA SER A 97 5.61 14.37 16.26
C SER A 97 6.23 14.20 14.85
N PRO A 98 6.68 15.29 14.19
CA PRO A 98 7.34 15.22 12.89
C PRO A 98 8.57 14.31 12.92
N THR A 99 9.32 14.33 14.03
CA THR A 99 10.48 13.46 14.27
C THR A 99 10.08 11.98 14.28
N TYR A 100 9.01 11.63 14.99
CA TYR A 100 8.49 10.25 15.03
C TYR A 100 8.05 9.78 13.65
N ILE A 101 7.31 10.61 12.91
CA ILE A 101 6.90 10.30 11.53
C ILE A 101 8.15 10.05 10.67
N SER A 102 9.18 10.88 10.81
CA SER A 102 10.43 10.74 10.07
C SER A 102 11.17 9.43 10.36
N GLU A 103 11.28 9.04 11.64
CA GLU A 103 11.86 7.76 12.07
C GLU A 103 11.06 6.57 11.51
N VAL A 104 9.73 6.67 11.51
CA VAL A 104 8.84 5.67 10.92
C VAL A 104 9.07 5.57 9.42
N GLU A 105 9.10 6.69 8.70
CA GLU A 105 9.29 6.72 7.25
C GLU A 105 10.64 6.17 6.80
N ARG A 106 11.70 6.32 7.62
CA ARG A 106 13.01 5.73 7.36
C ARG A 106 13.11 4.25 7.74
N GLY A 107 12.09 3.71 8.40
CA GLY A 107 12.12 2.34 8.94
C GLY A 107 13.03 2.18 10.16
N GLU A 108 13.48 3.29 10.76
CA GLU A 108 14.22 3.29 12.03
C GLU A 108 13.31 2.91 13.20
N LYS A 109 12.01 3.25 13.08
CA LYS A 109 11.00 2.92 14.08
C LYS A 109 9.80 2.24 13.45
N VAL A 110 9.30 1.21 14.11
CA VAL A 110 8.03 0.58 13.74
C VAL A 110 6.89 1.42 14.31
N ALA A 111 5.93 1.80 13.45
CA ALA A 111 4.77 2.54 13.89
C ALA A 111 3.88 1.66 14.79
N SER A 112 3.36 2.23 15.88
CA SER A 112 2.35 1.54 16.69
C SER A 112 1.04 1.45 15.92
N ILE A 113 0.15 0.52 16.30
CA ILE A 113 -1.18 0.41 15.70
C ILE A 113 -1.95 1.72 15.87
N SER A 114 -1.84 2.39 17.02
CA SER A 114 -2.45 3.69 17.28
C SER A 114 -1.95 4.78 16.33
N ALA A 115 -0.63 4.85 16.10
CA ALA A 115 -0.04 5.80 15.16
C ALA A 115 -0.44 5.48 13.71
N LEU A 116 -0.45 4.21 13.33
CA LEU A 116 -0.93 3.78 12.01
C LEU A 116 -2.40 4.12 11.82
N ARG A 117 -3.25 3.93 12.84
CA ARG A 117 -4.66 4.34 12.79
C ARG A 117 -4.81 5.83 12.52
N ALA A 118 -4.11 6.67 13.28
CA ALA A 118 -4.14 8.13 13.09
C ALA A 118 -3.70 8.52 11.66
N ILE A 119 -2.64 7.88 11.16
CA ILE A 119 -2.16 8.07 9.78
C ILE A 119 -3.23 7.63 8.77
N THR A 120 -3.80 6.44 8.93
CA THR A 120 -4.78 5.87 7.99
C THR A 120 -6.09 6.66 7.95
N GLU A 121 -6.51 7.24 9.08
CA GLU A 121 -7.70 8.11 9.16
C GLU A 121 -7.51 9.39 8.35
N VAL A 122 -6.33 10.03 8.40
CA VAL A 122 -6.01 11.24 7.60
C VAL A 122 -6.02 10.97 6.09
N PHE A 123 -5.64 9.76 5.69
CA PHE A 123 -5.59 9.34 4.29
C PHE A 123 -6.86 8.59 3.83
N GLU A 124 -7.83 8.35 4.71
CA GLU A 124 -9.07 7.63 4.42
C GLU A 124 -8.82 6.24 3.79
N ILE A 125 -7.82 5.51 4.31
CA ILE A 125 -7.43 4.19 3.81
C ILE A 125 -7.57 3.12 4.89
N PRO A 126 -7.76 1.84 4.53
CA PRO A 126 -7.81 0.77 5.51
C PRO A 126 -6.42 0.48 6.11
N ILE A 127 -6.38 0.20 7.43
CA ILE A 127 -5.14 -0.19 8.12
C ILE A 127 -4.56 -1.52 7.62
N SER A 128 -5.37 -2.37 7.00
CA SER A 128 -4.93 -3.63 6.39
C SER A 128 -3.81 -3.45 5.37
N LEU A 129 -3.76 -2.27 4.73
CA LEU A 129 -2.68 -1.88 3.81
C LEU A 129 -1.28 -2.03 4.42
N PHE A 130 -1.17 -1.91 5.75
CA PHE A 130 0.09 -1.91 6.49
C PHE A 130 0.40 -3.27 7.14
N ILE A 131 -0.47 -4.28 7.02
CA ILE A 131 -0.33 -5.57 7.69
C ILE A 131 0.19 -6.63 6.71
N GLY A 132 1.35 -7.23 7.00
CA GLY A 132 1.80 -8.48 6.35
C GLY A 132 2.59 -8.36 5.06
N ASN A 133 2.89 -7.14 4.59
CA ASN A 133 3.41 -6.99 3.22
C ASN A 133 4.92 -6.73 3.19
N LYS A 134 5.67 -7.74 2.73
CA LYS A 134 7.02 -7.54 2.18
C LYS A 134 6.86 -7.14 0.72
N ARG A 135 7.39 -5.97 0.33
CA ARG A 135 7.43 -5.53 -1.08
C ARG A 135 8.04 -6.61 -1.98
N LYS A 136 7.42 -6.90 -3.12
CA LYS A 136 8.01 -7.77 -4.14
C LYS A 136 8.78 -6.87 -5.13
N GLN A 137 10.11 -6.87 -5.03
CA GLN A 137 10.98 -6.00 -5.83
C GLN A 137 10.77 -6.13 -7.35
N SER A 138 10.37 -7.31 -7.84
CA SER A 138 10.09 -7.54 -9.26
C SER A 138 8.90 -6.72 -9.78
N VAL A 139 7.91 -6.43 -8.93
CA VAL A 139 6.69 -5.72 -9.32
C VAL A 139 6.98 -4.23 -9.51
N VAL A 140 7.77 -3.63 -8.61
CA VAL A 140 8.21 -2.23 -8.70
C VAL A 140 8.98 -1.99 -9.99
N GLY A 141 9.94 -2.87 -10.33
CA GLY A 141 10.75 -2.76 -11.53
C GLY A 141 9.93 -2.82 -12.82
N GLN A 142 8.96 -3.74 -12.89
CA GLN A 142 8.09 -3.86 -14.06
C GLN A 142 7.16 -2.65 -14.21
N LYS A 143 6.60 -2.13 -13.11
CA LYS A 143 5.75 -0.94 -13.12
C LYS A 143 6.51 0.30 -13.58
N LEU A 144 7.76 0.45 -13.13
CA LEU A 144 8.67 1.50 -13.58
C LEU A 144 8.94 1.40 -15.08
N LYS A 145 9.33 0.21 -15.56
CA LYS A 145 9.60 -0.04 -16.97
C LYS A 145 8.39 0.31 -17.84
N ASN A 146 7.21 -0.13 -17.44
CA ASN A 146 5.96 0.17 -18.15
C ASN A 146 5.68 1.67 -18.19
N ALA A 147 5.81 2.37 -17.05
CA ALA A 147 5.58 3.81 -16.98
C ALA A 147 6.57 4.62 -17.83
N ARG A 148 7.83 4.18 -17.91
CA ARG A 148 8.84 4.76 -18.80
C ARG A 148 8.47 4.53 -20.27
N MET A 149 8.15 3.29 -20.64
CA MET A 149 7.83 2.92 -22.02
C MET A 149 6.56 3.61 -22.53
N ASN A 150 5.55 3.79 -21.68
CA ASN A 150 4.33 4.53 -22.02
C ASN A 150 4.60 6.01 -22.34
N ARG A 151 5.72 6.56 -21.87
CA ARG A 151 6.19 7.90 -22.24
C ARG A 151 7.14 7.94 -23.43
N GLY A 152 7.38 6.79 -24.07
CA GLY A 152 8.31 6.69 -25.20
C GLY A 152 9.78 6.94 -24.82
N MET A 153 10.13 6.87 -23.53
CA MET A 153 11.46 7.21 -23.06
C MET A 153 12.41 6.00 -23.07
N THR A 154 13.68 6.22 -23.35
CA THR A 154 14.78 5.27 -23.14
C THR A 154 15.25 5.28 -21.69
N GLN A 155 15.96 4.22 -21.27
CA GLN A 155 16.55 4.16 -19.92
C GLN A 155 17.57 5.28 -19.69
N LYS A 156 18.29 5.70 -20.75
CA LYS A 156 19.27 6.79 -20.69
C LYS A 156 18.59 8.14 -20.46
N GLU A 157 17.51 8.42 -21.19
CA GLU A 157 16.76 9.68 -21.01
C GLU A 157 16.16 9.76 -19.60
N LEU A 158 15.59 8.66 -19.08
CA LEU A 158 15.08 8.63 -17.71
C LEU A 158 16.20 8.84 -16.67
N ALA A 159 17.38 8.27 -16.91
CA ALA A 159 18.54 8.46 -16.04
C ALA A 159 18.99 9.93 -16.01
N GLU A 160 19.06 10.58 -17.18
CA GLU A 160 19.41 12.00 -17.30
C GLU A 160 18.40 12.92 -16.60
N LEU A 161 17.09 12.65 -16.77
CA LEU A 161 16.02 13.40 -16.12
C LEU A 161 16.01 13.27 -14.60
N THR A 162 16.29 12.07 -14.09
CA THR A 162 16.26 11.77 -12.64
C THR A 162 17.57 12.08 -11.92
N GLY A 163 18.64 12.35 -12.67
CA GLY A 163 20.01 12.46 -12.14
C GLY A 163 20.56 11.12 -11.60
N LEU A 164 19.95 10.00 -11.98
CA LEU A 164 20.41 8.66 -11.61
C LEU A 164 21.30 8.08 -12.71
N SER A 165 22.10 7.06 -12.39
CA SER A 165 22.88 6.39 -13.43
C SER A 165 21.99 5.48 -14.29
N THR A 166 22.29 5.36 -15.58
CA THR A 166 21.59 4.43 -16.49
C THR A 166 21.66 3.00 -15.95
N ALA A 167 22.80 2.61 -15.35
CA ALA A 167 22.96 1.32 -14.70
C ALA A 167 21.99 1.12 -13.53
N MET A 168 21.76 2.16 -12.71
CA MET A 168 20.77 2.12 -11.63
C MET A 168 19.38 1.91 -12.20
N ILE A 169 18.95 2.69 -13.19
CA ILE A 169 17.63 2.52 -13.83
C ILE A 169 17.46 1.09 -14.37
N THR A 170 18.46 0.54 -15.07
CA THR A 170 18.44 -0.83 -15.57
C THR A 170 18.33 -1.86 -14.44
N HIS A 171 19.05 -1.68 -13.33
CA HIS A 171 18.98 -2.57 -12.19
C HIS A 171 17.62 -2.49 -11.48
N LEU A 172 17.04 -1.30 -11.36
CA LEU A 172 15.71 -1.09 -10.79
C LEU A 172 14.64 -1.76 -11.64
N GLU A 173 14.63 -1.54 -12.96
CA GLU A 173 13.64 -2.13 -13.87
C GLU A 173 13.68 -3.65 -13.90
N ASN A 174 14.87 -4.24 -13.74
CA ASN A 174 15.04 -5.69 -13.69
C ASN A 174 14.89 -6.28 -12.28
N GLY A 175 14.56 -5.46 -11.28
CA GLY A 175 14.41 -5.89 -9.89
C GLY A 175 15.71 -6.36 -9.22
N LYS A 176 16.87 -6.03 -9.78
CA LYS A 176 18.20 -6.43 -9.27
C LYS A 176 18.64 -5.64 -8.04
N VAL A 177 18.12 -4.43 -7.85
CA VAL A 177 18.43 -3.53 -6.74
C VAL A 177 17.14 -2.95 -6.19
N GLN A 178 17.06 -2.78 -4.87
CA GLN A 178 15.95 -2.08 -4.21
C GLN A 178 16.08 -0.57 -4.43
N ALA A 179 15.00 0.06 -4.90
CA ALA A 179 14.96 1.51 -5.03
C ALA A 179 14.88 2.13 -3.64
N SER A 180 15.73 3.12 -3.35
CA SER A 180 15.52 3.99 -2.21
C SER A 180 14.26 4.82 -2.43
N LEU A 181 13.60 5.21 -1.33
CA LEU A 181 12.47 6.14 -1.37
C LEU A 181 12.77 7.42 -2.16
N ASP A 182 13.98 7.97 -1.99
CA ASP A 182 14.46 9.14 -2.73
C ASP A 182 14.53 8.88 -4.24
N SER A 183 15.00 7.68 -4.64
CA SER A 183 15.03 7.29 -6.05
C SER A 183 13.62 7.16 -6.62
N ILE A 184 12.70 6.53 -5.87
CA ILE A 184 11.29 6.39 -6.27
C ILE A 184 10.64 7.77 -6.41
N GLU A 185 10.91 8.70 -5.49
CA GLU A 185 10.39 10.08 -5.51
C GLU A 185 10.84 10.79 -6.80
N LYS A 186 12.15 10.85 -7.06
CA LYS A 186 12.71 11.47 -8.29
C LYS A 186 12.17 10.86 -9.58
N ILE A 187 12.09 9.53 -9.60
CA ILE A 187 11.55 8.78 -10.74
C ILE A 187 10.07 9.10 -10.95
N SER A 188 9.28 9.13 -9.88
CA SER A 188 7.84 9.39 -9.94
C SER A 188 7.55 10.80 -10.42
N GLU A 189 8.32 11.79 -9.94
CA GLU A 189 8.24 13.18 -10.38
C GLU A 189 8.62 13.33 -11.86
N SER A 190 9.75 12.75 -12.28
CA SER A 190 10.23 12.80 -13.68
C SER A 190 9.27 12.12 -14.63
N LEU A 191 8.67 11.02 -14.19
CA LEU A 191 7.64 10.30 -14.90
C LEU A 191 6.25 10.80 -14.52
N GLY A 192 6.01 11.96 -13.91
CA GLY A 192 4.66 12.45 -13.57
C GLY A 192 3.63 11.37 -13.17
N ILE A 193 4.02 10.41 -12.33
CA ILE A 193 3.19 9.31 -11.84
C ILE A 193 3.12 9.40 -10.31
N SER A 194 2.09 8.80 -9.72
CA SER A 194 1.99 8.70 -8.27
C SER A 194 3.10 7.81 -7.69
N ILE A 195 3.71 8.23 -6.59
CA ILE A 195 4.65 7.39 -5.83
C ILE A 195 3.95 6.10 -5.36
N CYS A 196 2.67 6.20 -4.99
CA CYS A 196 1.84 5.05 -4.60
C CYS A 196 1.73 4.02 -5.72
N TYR A 197 1.70 4.43 -7.00
CA TYR A 197 1.64 3.48 -8.13
C TYR A 197 2.84 2.53 -8.13
N LEU A 198 4.06 3.05 -7.88
CA LEU A 198 5.28 2.24 -7.83
C LEU A 198 5.40 1.41 -6.56
N ILE A 199 4.86 1.91 -5.45
CA ILE A 199 5.06 1.33 -4.11
C ILE A 199 4.02 0.27 -3.74
N LEU A 200 2.76 0.48 -4.12
CA LEU A 200 1.65 -0.39 -3.70
C LEU A 200 1.57 -1.62 -4.60
N GLU A 201 1.28 -2.78 -4.03
CA GLU A 201 1.08 -4.03 -4.78
C GLU A 201 -0.35 -4.11 -5.35
N GLN A 202 -0.62 -4.97 -6.35
CA GLN A 202 -1.98 -5.08 -6.93
C GLN A 202 -3.03 -5.52 -5.90
N GLU A 203 -2.68 -6.47 -5.03
CA GLU A 203 -3.55 -6.97 -3.93
C GLU A 203 -3.95 -5.82 -2.98
N GLU A 204 -3.05 -4.86 -2.76
CA GLU A 204 -3.30 -3.67 -1.92
C GLU A 204 -4.25 -2.67 -2.59
N VAL A 205 -4.19 -2.56 -3.93
CA VAL A 205 -5.11 -1.73 -4.70
C VAL A 205 -6.53 -2.32 -4.68
N GLU A 206 -6.65 -3.64 -4.75
CA GLU A 206 -7.94 -4.33 -4.63
C GLU A 206 -8.58 -4.12 -3.25
N GLU A 207 -7.80 -4.13 -2.17
CA GLU A 207 -8.30 -3.78 -0.82
C GLU A 207 -8.78 -2.33 -0.70
N MET A 208 -8.09 -1.38 -1.35
CA MET A 208 -8.54 0.01 -1.41
C MET A 208 -9.86 0.12 -2.18
N ILE A 209 -10.01 -0.56 -3.32
CA ILE A 209 -11.28 -0.66 -4.04
C ILE A 209 -12.34 -1.36 -3.17
N GLY A 210 -11.90 -2.30 -2.32
CA GLY A 210 -12.62 -2.93 -1.21
C GLY A 210 -13.35 -1.93 -0.30
N ALA A 211 -12.64 -0.87 0.07
CA ALA A 211 -13.08 0.18 0.99
C ALA A 211 -13.89 1.32 0.32
N ILE A 212 -13.91 1.38 -1.02
CA ILE A 212 -14.75 2.32 -1.78
C ILE A 212 -16.23 1.93 -1.63
N THR A 213 -17.13 2.91 -1.63
CA THR A 213 -18.59 2.65 -1.55
C THR A 213 -19.05 1.77 -2.72
N PRO A 214 -20.10 0.94 -2.52
CA PRO A 214 -20.64 0.08 -3.58
C PRO A 214 -20.94 0.84 -4.88
N GLU A 215 -21.45 2.07 -4.78
CA GLU A 215 -21.81 2.91 -5.92
C GLU A 215 -20.57 3.34 -6.72
N MET A 216 -19.52 3.79 -6.05
CA MET A 216 -18.28 4.20 -6.70
C MET A 216 -17.53 2.98 -7.25
N ARG A 217 -17.66 1.81 -6.62
CA ARG A 217 -17.17 0.54 -7.17
C ARG A 217 -17.87 0.22 -8.50
N GLU A 218 -19.19 0.27 -8.57
CA GLU A 218 -19.93 0.00 -9.80
C GLU A 218 -19.50 0.92 -10.95
N ILE A 219 -19.31 2.22 -10.66
CA ILE A 219 -18.83 3.20 -11.65
C ILE A 219 -17.42 2.84 -12.15
N LEU A 220 -16.50 2.46 -11.26
CA LEU A 220 -15.13 2.09 -11.64
C LEU A 220 -15.05 0.77 -12.43
N PHE A 221 -16.02 -0.12 -12.26
CA PHE A 221 -16.12 -1.36 -13.05
C PHE A 221 -16.91 -1.20 -14.36
N ASP A 222 -17.52 -0.04 -14.59
CA ASP A 222 -18.14 0.25 -15.88
C ASP A 222 -17.08 0.30 -16.99
N LYS A 223 -17.33 -0.44 -18.07
CA LYS A 223 -16.39 -0.59 -19.18
C LYS A 223 -16.09 0.74 -19.88
N ASN A 224 -17.08 1.63 -19.99
CA ASN A 224 -16.86 2.94 -20.60
C ASN A 224 -16.01 3.82 -19.70
N VAL A 225 -16.26 3.78 -18.39
CA VAL A 225 -15.43 4.50 -17.40
C VAL A 225 -13.99 3.98 -17.44
N GLN A 226 -13.77 2.67 -17.45
CA GLN A 226 -12.43 2.10 -17.56
C GLN A 226 -11.71 2.48 -18.86
N ASN A 227 -12.42 2.49 -19.98
CA ASN A 227 -11.86 2.92 -21.27
C ASN A 227 -11.46 4.40 -21.24
N VAL A 228 -12.30 5.26 -20.63
CA VAL A 228 -12.03 6.69 -20.47
C VAL A 228 -10.85 6.92 -19.54
N ILE A 229 -10.82 6.27 -18.37
CA ILE A 229 -9.69 6.34 -17.43
C ILE A 229 -8.41 5.85 -18.11
N GLY A 230 -8.46 4.71 -18.80
CA GLY A 230 -7.32 4.16 -19.54
C GLY A 230 -6.79 5.13 -20.59
N SER A 231 -7.69 5.79 -21.34
CA SER A 231 -7.32 6.80 -22.33
C SER A 231 -6.69 8.03 -21.67
N ILE A 232 -7.31 8.57 -20.62
CA ILE A 232 -6.81 9.74 -19.88
C ILE A 232 -5.44 9.46 -19.26
N CYS A 233 -5.21 8.27 -18.70
CA CYS A 233 -3.94 7.88 -18.10
C CYS A 233 -2.77 7.86 -19.10
N THR A 234 -3.05 7.85 -20.40
CA THR A 234 -2.03 7.91 -21.46
C THR A 234 -1.78 9.31 -21.99
N PHE A 235 -2.56 10.30 -21.56
CA PHE A 235 -2.44 11.66 -22.09
C PHE A 235 -1.19 12.36 -21.56
N THR A 236 -0.47 13.00 -22.48
CA THR A 236 0.49 14.04 -22.15
C THR A 236 -0.22 15.28 -21.61
N LYS A 237 0.53 16.16 -20.94
CA LYS A 237 -0.02 17.42 -20.40
C LYS A 237 -0.76 18.23 -21.48
N ASP A 238 -0.22 18.30 -22.69
CA ASP A 238 -0.81 19.04 -23.80
C ASP A 238 -2.07 18.38 -24.36
N GLU A 239 -2.11 17.04 -24.42
CA GLU A 239 -3.32 16.29 -24.79
C GLU A 239 -4.43 16.46 -23.76
N MET A 240 -4.07 16.45 -22.47
CA MET A 240 -5.01 16.71 -21.38
C MET A 240 -5.62 18.11 -21.48
N VAL A 241 -4.80 19.14 -21.70
CA VAL A 241 -5.27 20.52 -21.87
C VAL A 241 -6.17 20.64 -23.11
N ARG A 242 -5.80 20.02 -24.24
CA ARG A 242 -6.64 20.02 -25.45
C ARG A 242 -7.98 19.33 -25.22
N ALA A 243 -7.99 18.19 -24.55
CA ALA A 243 -9.22 17.48 -24.23
C ALA A 243 -10.12 18.30 -23.30
N LEU A 244 -9.56 18.92 -22.26
CA LEU A 244 -10.30 19.81 -21.35
C LEU A 244 -10.84 21.05 -22.06
N ASN A 245 -10.05 21.66 -22.94
CA ASN A 245 -10.49 22.81 -23.76
C ASN A 245 -11.61 22.41 -24.71
N TYR A 246 -11.54 21.22 -25.32
CA TYR A 246 -12.61 20.72 -26.17
C TYR A 246 -13.91 20.46 -25.40
N ILE A 247 -13.81 19.85 -24.21
CA ILE A 247 -14.96 19.67 -23.31
C ILE A 247 -15.54 21.03 -22.88
N HIS A 248 -14.69 22.01 -22.58
CA HIS A 248 -15.11 23.37 -22.25
C HIS A 248 -15.84 24.04 -23.42
N LEU A 249 -15.34 23.88 -24.65
CA LEU A 249 -15.94 24.41 -25.87
C LEU A 249 -17.33 23.81 -26.13
N ILE A 250 -17.49 22.50 -25.92
CA ILE A 250 -18.80 21.82 -26.05
C ILE A 250 -19.78 22.30 -24.97
N LYS A 251 -19.31 22.52 -23.73
CA LYS A 251 -20.17 22.95 -22.63
C LYS A 251 -20.51 24.44 -22.64
N ASN A 252 -19.68 25.29 -23.27
CA ASN A 252 -19.91 26.74 -23.39
C ASN A 252 -19.80 27.19 -24.86
N PRO A 253 -20.82 26.92 -25.69
CA PRO A 253 -20.80 27.19 -27.13
C PRO A 253 -20.79 28.69 -27.53
N TYR A 254 -20.77 29.62 -26.57
CA TYR A 254 -20.82 31.07 -26.82
C TYR A 254 -19.48 31.80 -26.67
N ILE A 255 -18.38 31.09 -26.42
CA ILE A 255 -17.05 31.69 -26.45
C ILE A 255 -16.49 31.52 -27.87
N LYS A 256 -16.68 32.56 -28.69
CA LYS A 256 -15.98 32.75 -29.96
C LYS A 256 -14.64 33.45 -29.73
#